data_AF-A0A9E2PCI1-F1
#
_entry.id   AF-A0A9E2PCI1-F1
#
_cell.length_a   1.000
_cell.length_b   1.000
_cell.length_c   1.000
_cell.angle_alpha   90.00
_cell.angle_beta   90.00
_cell.angle_gamma   90.00
#
_symmetry.space_group_name_H-M   'P 1'
#
loop_
_entity.id
_entity.type
_entity.pdbx_description
1 polymer ?
#
loop_
_entity_poly.entity_id
_entity_poly.type
_entity_poly.pdbx_seq_one_letter_code
_entity_poly.pdbx_strand_id
1 'polypeptide(L)'
;MLINTENINPKDSSVQDLKTEVESRTKLQDICNKIYAASNLDEILVNLKNEITSLFEAERITVFVVDGKTRELVSRFKSGSEVSEIRIPVSVNSLAGYSAMKQK
;
A
#
# COMPACT_ATOMS: atom_id res chain seq x y z
N MET A 1 -43.21 6.08 16.15
CA MET A 1 -41.83 6.14 16.66
C MET A 1 -41.10 7.17 15.83
N LEU A 2 -40.88 8.36 16.38
CA LEU A 2 -40.36 9.52 15.65
C LEU A 2 -38.87 9.31 15.35
N ILE A 3 -38.48 9.39 14.08
CA ILE A 3 -37.08 9.46 13.67
C ILE A 3 -36.58 10.89 13.95
N ASN A 4 -35.70 11.02 14.92
CA ASN A 4 -35.09 12.28 15.32
C ASN A 4 -34.00 12.64 14.31
N THR A 5 -34.35 13.40 13.27
CA THR A 5 -33.39 14.12 12.43
C THR A 5 -32.92 15.37 13.16
N GLU A 6 -32.05 15.20 14.15
CA GLU A 6 -31.30 16.31 14.72
C GLU A 6 -29.88 16.33 14.14
N ASN A 7 -29.65 17.38 13.33
CA ASN A 7 -28.43 18.19 13.37
C ASN A 7 -27.12 17.54 12.87
N ILE A 8 -26.97 17.45 11.54
CA ILE A 8 -25.64 17.44 10.90
C ILE A 8 -25.18 18.90 10.72
N ASN A 9 -24.49 19.42 11.74
CA ASN A 9 -23.85 20.73 11.70
C ASN A 9 -22.60 20.67 10.79
N PRO A 10 -22.52 21.46 9.71
CA PRO A 10 -21.40 21.40 8.74
C PRO A 10 -20.02 21.73 9.33
N LYS A 11 -19.96 22.36 10.51
CA LYS A 11 -18.69 22.58 11.24
C LYS A 11 -18.11 21.30 11.85
N ASP A 12 -18.94 20.33 12.24
CA ASP A 12 -18.46 19.08 12.82
C ASP A 12 -17.87 18.13 11.76
N SER A 13 -18.41 18.13 10.53
CA SER A 13 -17.81 17.37 9.42
C SER A 13 -16.41 17.91 9.07
N SER A 14 -16.24 19.23 8.95
CA SER A 14 -14.94 19.82 8.60
C SER A 14 -13.86 19.53 9.64
N VAL A 15 -14.21 19.52 10.93
CA VAL A 15 -13.28 19.15 12.01
C VAL A 15 -12.99 17.64 12.00
N GLN A 16 -13.97 16.80 11.71
CA GLN A 16 -13.78 15.35 11.54
C GLN A 16 -12.90 15.00 10.33
N ASP A 17 -13.08 15.69 9.21
CA ASP A 17 -12.29 15.50 7.98
C ASP A 17 -10.82 15.88 8.23
N LEU A 18 -10.59 17.03 8.88
CA LEU A 18 -9.25 17.47 9.29
C LEU A 18 -8.60 16.48 10.26
N LYS A 19 -9.36 15.94 11.22
CA LYS A 19 -8.85 14.96 12.17
C LYS A 19 -8.46 13.66 11.47
N THR A 20 -9.28 13.19 10.54
CA THR A 20 -9.03 11.97 9.74
C THR A 20 -7.78 12.12 8.87
N GLU A 21 -7.60 13.29 8.26
CA GLU A 21 -6.41 13.61 7.46
C GLU A 21 -5.14 13.62 8.33
N VAL A 22 -5.19 14.22 9.52
CA VAL A 22 -4.06 14.24 10.47
C VAL A 22 -3.71 12.83 10.96
N GLU A 23 -4.72 12.01 11.29
CA GLU A 23 -4.52 10.62 11.69
C GLU A 23 -3.86 9.80 10.58
N SER A 24 -4.30 9.98 9.33
CA SER A 24 -3.74 9.29 8.15
C SER A 24 -2.28 9.67 7.91
N ARG A 25 -1.96 10.97 8.00
CA ARG A 25 -0.58 11.46 7.90
C ARG A 25 0.32 10.92 9.00
N THR A 26 -0.19 10.85 10.22
CA THR A 26 0.55 10.33 11.36
C THR A 26 0.90 8.85 11.17
N LYS A 27 -0.10 8.03 10.78
CA LYS A 27 0.13 6.60 10.47
C LYS A 27 1.15 6.40 9.36
N LEU A 28 1.07 7.20 8.29
CA LEU A 28 2.05 7.14 7.20
C LEU A 28 3.46 7.47 7.69
N GLN A 29 3.62 8.52 8.50
CA GLN A 29 4.90 8.90 9.08
C GLN A 29 5.48 7.79 9.97
N ASP A 30 4.64 7.14 10.78
CA ASP A 30 5.06 6.03 11.65
C ASP A 30 5.54 4.83 10.84
N ILE A 31 4.82 4.47 9.77
CA ILE A 31 5.24 3.40 8.85
C ILE A 31 6.57 3.77 8.19
N CYS A 32 6.74 5.00 7.71
CA CYS A 32 8.02 5.47 7.15
C CYS A 32 9.17 5.35 8.15
N ASN A 33 8.96 5.77 9.40
CA ASN A 33 9.98 5.68 10.45
C ASN A 33 10.41 4.22 10.70
N LYS A 34 9.45 3.28 10.72
CA LYS A 34 9.74 1.85 10.85
C LYS A 34 10.48 1.29 9.64
N ILE A 35 10.16 1.75 8.43
CA ILE A 35 10.90 1.40 7.20
C ILE A 35 12.35 1.84 7.30
N TYR A 36 12.61 3.08 7.77
CA TYR A 36 13.96 3.60 7.93
C TYR A 36 14.78 2.89 9.02
N ALA A 37 14.11 2.37 10.05
CA ALA A 37 14.76 1.65 11.14
C ALA A 37 15.07 0.17 10.80
N ALA A 38 14.43 -0.39 9.78
CA ALA A 38 14.60 -1.79 9.40
C ALA A 38 15.95 -2.04 8.71
N SER A 39 16.52 -3.22 8.94
CA SER A 39 17.86 -3.57 8.46
C SER A 39 17.86 -4.02 6.99
N ASN A 40 16.75 -4.57 6.52
CA ASN A 40 16.62 -5.07 5.15
C ASN A 40 15.15 -5.11 4.69
N LEU A 41 14.95 -5.33 3.39
CA LEU A 41 13.64 -5.36 2.76
C LEU A 41 12.75 -6.50 3.26
N ASP A 42 13.31 -7.67 3.58
CA ASP A 42 12.52 -8.81 4.05
C ASP A 42 11.91 -8.53 5.43
N GLU A 43 12.68 -7.90 6.33
CA GLU A 43 12.21 -7.43 7.63
C GLU A 43 11.07 -6.41 7.50
N ILE A 44 11.20 -5.45 6.58
CA ILE A 44 10.14 -4.49 6.26
C ILE A 44 8.87 -5.23 5.85
N LEU A 45 8.98 -6.13 4.88
CA LEU A 45 7.83 -6.75 4.26
C LEU A 45 7.13 -7.75 5.17
N VAL A 46 7.85 -8.42 6.07
CA VAL A 46 7.24 -9.29 7.08
C VAL A 46 6.56 -8.47 8.19
N ASN A 47 7.24 -7.48 8.75
CA ASN A 47 6.76 -6.77 9.93
C ASN A 47 5.73 -5.67 9.61
N LEU A 48 5.87 -4.98 8.48
CA LEU A 48 5.03 -3.84 8.12
C LEU A 48 3.90 -4.16 7.18
N LYS A 49 3.83 -5.38 6.62
CA LYS A 49 2.76 -5.78 5.69
C LYS A 49 1.39 -5.40 6.20
N ASN A 50 1.04 -5.80 7.43
CA ASN A 50 -0.30 -5.61 7.97
C ASN A 50 -0.63 -4.12 8.17
N GLU A 51 0.34 -3.33 8.61
CA GLU A 51 0.18 -1.89 8.78
C GLU A 51 -0.01 -1.18 7.44
N ILE A 52 0.80 -1.54 6.44
CA ILE A 52 0.70 -0.99 5.08
C ILE A 52 -0.63 -1.39 4.44
N THR A 53 -1.03 -2.66 4.51
CA THR A 53 -2.33 -3.09 3.96
C THR A 53 -3.51 -2.42 4.66
N SER A 54 -3.42 -2.22 5.98
CA SER A 54 -4.47 -1.51 6.73
C SER A 54 -4.53 -0.02 6.40
N LEU A 55 -3.39 0.62 6.10
CA LEU A 55 -3.36 2.04 5.71
C LEU A 55 -4.06 2.28 4.36
N PHE A 56 -3.91 1.34 3.42
CA PHE A 56 -4.48 1.42 2.08
C PHE A 56 -5.78 0.64 1.90
N GLU A 57 -6.35 0.09 2.98
CA GLU A 57 -7.55 -0.75 2.94
C GLU A 57 -7.44 -1.91 1.92
N ALA A 58 -6.24 -2.46 1.77
CA ALA A 58 -5.93 -3.48 0.79
C ALA A 58 -5.92 -4.88 1.43
N GLU A 59 -6.33 -5.91 0.67
CA GLU A 59 -6.19 -7.30 1.13
C GLU A 59 -4.73 -7.78 1.00
N ARG A 60 -4.03 -7.33 -0.05
CA ARG A 60 -2.70 -7.84 -0.42
C ARG A 60 -1.78 -6.75 -0.94
N ILE A 61 -0.51 -6.92 -0.62
CA ILE A 61 0.63 -6.21 -1.21
C ILE A 61 1.62 -7.21 -1.82
N THR A 62 2.21 -6.83 -2.95
CA THR A 62 3.26 -7.58 -3.66
C THR A 62 4.32 -6.60 -4.12
N VAL A 63 5.59 -6.92 -3.87
CA VAL A 63 6.73 -6.11 -4.33
C VAL A 63 7.41 -6.83 -5.50
N PHE A 64 7.53 -6.12 -6.61
CA PHE A 64 8.20 -6.60 -7.81
C PHE A 64 9.57 -5.95 -7.97
N VAL A 65 10.53 -6.71 -8.50
CA VAL A 65 11.84 -6.21 -8.95
C VAL A 65 12.03 -6.54 -10.42
N VAL A 66 12.65 -5.64 -11.17
CA VAL A 66 12.95 -5.85 -12.59
C VAL A 66 14.18 -6.75 -12.73
N ASP A 67 14.03 -7.88 -13.42
CA ASP A 67 15.14 -8.69 -13.91
C ASP A 67 15.64 -8.10 -15.24
N GLY A 68 16.83 -7.50 -15.20
CA GLY A 68 17.45 -6.88 -16.38
C GLY A 68 17.86 -7.87 -17.48
N LYS A 69 17.98 -9.17 -17.18
CA LYS A 69 18.34 -10.20 -18.17
C LYS A 69 17.14 -10.63 -18.99
N THR A 70 16.01 -10.91 -18.34
CA THR A 70 14.80 -11.40 -19.00
C THR A 70 13.81 -10.29 -19.34
N ARG A 71 14.02 -9.07 -18.81
CA ARG A 71 13.08 -7.93 -18.90
C ARG A 71 11.69 -8.30 -18.36
N GLU A 72 11.68 -8.89 -17.18
CA GLU A 72 10.48 -9.29 -16.46
C GLU A 72 10.46 -8.67 -15.06
N LEU A 73 9.27 -8.43 -14.53
CA LEU A 73 9.04 -8.17 -13.13
C LEU A 73 8.90 -9.50 -12.39
N VAL A 74 9.70 -9.68 -11.34
CA VAL A 74 9.72 -10.87 -10.50
C VAL A 74 9.27 -10.48 -9.10
N SER A 75 8.29 -11.20 -8.54
CA SER A 75 7.81 -10.95 -7.18
C SER A 75 8.88 -11.32 -6.15
N ARG A 76 9.42 -10.33 -5.43
CA ARG A 76 10.32 -10.56 -4.29
C ARG A 76 9.58 -10.93 -3.03
N PHE A 77 8.35 -10.44 -2.89
CA PHE A 77 7.51 -10.70 -1.74
C PHE A 77 6.05 -10.64 -2.13
N LYS A 78 5.26 -11.52 -1.53
CA LYS A 78 3.80 -11.57 -1.65
C LYS A 78 3.23 -11.83 -0.27
N SER A 79 2.15 -11.14 0.04
CA SER A 79 1.43 -11.25 1.31
C SER A 79 0.54 -12.51 1.42
N GLY A 80 0.30 -13.23 0.32
CA GLY A 80 -0.55 -14.44 0.28
C GLY A 80 0.20 -15.75 0.54
N SER A 81 -0.55 -16.85 0.73
CA SER A 81 -0.04 -18.21 0.99
C SER A 81 0.36 -18.99 -0.28
N GLU A 82 0.25 -18.39 -1.46
CA GLU A 82 0.61 -19.05 -2.72
C GLU A 82 2.12 -19.27 -2.78
N VAL A 83 2.58 -20.43 -3.24
CA VAL A 83 4.01 -20.77 -3.30
C VAL A 83 4.66 -20.31 -4.63
N SER A 84 3.88 -20.09 -5.69
CA SER A 84 4.36 -19.73 -7.03
C SER A 84 4.87 -18.28 -7.14
N GLU A 85 6.12 -18.11 -7.58
CA GLU A 85 6.67 -16.79 -7.94
C GLU A 85 5.86 -16.17 -9.09
N ILE A 86 5.48 -14.89 -8.96
CA ILE A 86 4.75 -14.17 -10.00
C ILE A 86 5.77 -13.51 -10.93
N ARG A 87 5.66 -13.81 -12.23
CA ARG A 87 6.48 -13.20 -13.28
C ARG A 87 5.60 -12.46 -14.28
N ILE A 88 5.95 -11.21 -14.55
CA ILE A 88 5.20 -10.34 -15.47
C ILE A 88 6.16 -9.73 -16.49
N PRO A 89 5.98 -9.95 -17.80
CA PRO A 89 6.80 -9.30 -18.81
C PRO A 89 6.68 -7.78 -18.76
N VAL A 90 7.81 -7.07 -18.89
CA VAL A 90 7.82 -5.60 -19.02
C VAL A 90 7.23 -5.22 -20.39
N SER A 91 5.92 -5.04 -20.41
CA SER A 91 5.11 -4.80 -21.60
C SER A 91 3.88 -3.96 -21.25
N VAL A 92 3.21 -3.42 -22.27
CA VAL A 92 1.98 -2.63 -22.10
C VAL A 92 0.74 -3.46 -21.74
N ASN A 93 0.88 -4.79 -21.69
CA ASN A 93 -0.23 -5.73 -21.52
C ASN A 93 -0.65 -5.91 -20.05
N SER A 94 0.07 -5.31 -19.11
CA SER A 94 -0.28 -5.34 -17.68
C SER A 94 0.01 -3.98 -17.04
N LEU A 95 -0.73 -3.63 -15.99
CA LEU A 95 -0.49 -2.38 -15.24
C LEU A 95 0.92 -2.33 -14.68
N ALA A 96 1.37 -3.42 -14.06
CA ALA A 96 2.72 -3.51 -13.49
C ALA A 96 3.79 -3.40 -14.59
N GLY A 97 3.66 -4.15 -15.69
CA GLY A 97 4.58 -4.10 -16.82
C GLY A 97 4.63 -2.72 -17.48
N TYR A 98 3.48 -2.07 -17.64
CA TYR A 98 3.38 -0.72 -18.21
C TYR A 98 4.06 0.32 -17.30
N SER A 99 3.85 0.26 -15.99
CA SER A 99 4.53 1.13 -15.04
C SER A 99 6.05 0.93 -15.06
N ALA A 100 6.52 -0.31 -15.15
CA ALA A 100 7.95 -0.61 -15.26
C ALA A 100 8.57 -0.11 -16.57
N MET A 101 7.82 -0.12 -17.69
CA MET A 101 8.27 0.46 -18.96
C MET A 101 8.50 1.98 -18.90
N LYS A 102 7.79 2.68 -18.01
CA LYS A 102 7.85 4.15 -17.88
C LYS A 102 8.89 4.63 -16.86
N GLN A 103 9.57 3.72 -16.16
CA GLN A 103 10.65 4.06 -15.26
C GLN A 103 11.85 4.56 -16.08
N LYS A 104 12.19 5.85 -15.94
CA LYS A 104 13.35 6.50 -16.58
C LYS A 104 14.60 6.29 -15.76
#